data_AF-A0A2G6EZ82-F1
#
_entry.id   AF-A0A2G6EZ82-F1
#
_cell.length_a   1.000
_cell.length_b   1.000
_cell.length_c   1.000
_cell.angle_alpha   90.00
_cell.angle_beta   90.00
_cell.angle_gamma   90.00
#
_symmetry.space_group_name_H-M   'P 1'
#
loop_
_entity.id
_entity.type
_entity.pdbx_description
1 polymer ?
#
loop_
_entity_poly.entity_id
_entity_poly.type
_entity_poly.pdbx_seq_one_letter_code
_entity_poly.pdbx_strand_id
1 'polypeptide(L)' 'LVLAGSLNGLILPVTLAITLLASKNKKIIGEYKHSNFLYIAGWIVTFVTAYIGIISLKRLLTLF' A
#
# COMPACT_ATOMS: atom_id res chain seq x y z
N LEU A 1 -0.10 2.81 22.18
CA LEU A 1 -1.27 3.12 21.32
C LEU A 1 -0.85 3.85 20.03
N VAL A 2 -0.02 4.90 20.11
CA VAL A 2 0.40 5.73 18.96
C VAL A 2 1.32 5.00 17.97
N LEU A 3 2.32 4.25 18.45
CA LEU A 3 3.20 3.41 17.60
C LEU A 3 2.42 2.35 16.81
N ALA A 4 1.42 1.71 17.44
CA ALA A 4 0.54 0.74 16.79
C ALA A 4 -0.36 1.41 15.72
N GLY A 5 -0.78 2.65 15.95
CA GLY A 5 -1.52 3.47 14.96
C GLY A 5 -0.67 3.82 13.74
N SER A 6 0.59 4.21 13.93
CA SER A 6 1.52 4.46 12.82
C SER A 6 1.89 3.20 12.02
N LEU A 7 2.08 2.06 12.69
CA LEU A 7 2.28 0.78 12.00
C LEU A 7 1.06 0.43 11.14
N ASN A 8 -0.17 0.67 11.64
CA ASN A 8 -1.39 0.49 10.86
C ASN A 8 -1.48 1.45 9.67
N GLY A 9 -1.03 2.71 9.82
CA GLY A 9 -0.99 3.65 8.69
C GLY A 9 -0.09 3.19 7.53
N LEU A 10 0.95 2.41 7.84
CA LEU A 10 1.88 1.83 6.85
C LEU A 10 1.46 0.43 6.38
N ILE A 11 0.57 -0.27 7.08
CA ILE A 11 0.07 -1.59 6.67
C ILE A 11 -0.67 -1.50 5.33
N LEU A 12 -1.50 -0.47 5.15
CA LEU A 12 -2.32 -0.24 3.96
C LEU A 12 -1.50 -0.18 2.66
N PRO A 13 -0.50 0.71 2.52
CA PRO A 13 0.30 0.77 1.31
C PRO A 13 1.13 -0.50 1.09
N VAL A 14 1.62 -1.14 2.16
CA VAL A 14 2.38 -2.40 2.05
C VAL A 14 1.50 -3.53 1.52
N THR A 15 0.31 -3.72 2.09
CA THR A 15 -0.63 -4.73 1.63
C THR A 15 -1.07 -4.47 0.18
N LEU A 16 -1.43 -3.23 -0.16
CA LEU A 16 -1.80 -2.85 -1.53
C LEU A 16 -0.67 -3.13 -2.54
N ALA A 17 0.57 -2.80 -2.20
CA ALA A 17 1.73 -3.07 -3.06
C ALA A 17 1.89 -4.58 -3.32
N ILE A 18 1.78 -5.40 -2.27
CA ILE A 18 1.87 -6.87 -2.37
C ILE A 18 0.72 -7.42 -3.22
N THR A 19 -0.51 -6.95 -2.99
CA THR A 19 -1.69 -7.38 -3.74
C THR A 19 -1.61 -6.98 -5.21
N LEU A 20 -1.08 -5.80 -5.54
CA LEU A 20 -0.82 -5.37 -6.92
C LEU A 20 0.25 -6.23 -7.59
N LEU A 21 1.35 -6.55 -6.89
CA LEU A 21 2.34 -7.49 -7.43
C LEU A 21 1.74 -8.87 -7.68
N ALA A 22 0.93 -9.36 -6.73
CA ALA A 22 0.23 -10.63 -6.86
C ALA A 22 -0.80 -10.61 -8.00
N SER A 23 -1.39 -9.44 -8.31
CA SER A 23 -2.42 -9.34 -9.34
C SER A 23 -1.91 -9.53 -10.77
N LYS A 24 -0.60 -9.33 -11.01
CA LYS A 24 0.06 -9.73 -12.26
C LYS A 24 0.42 -11.21 -12.34
N ASN A 25 0.42 -11.93 -11.22
CA ASN A 25 0.81 -13.32 -11.19
C ASN A 25 -0.35 -14.20 -11.67
N LYS A 26 -0.25 -14.68 -12.92
CA LYS A 26 -1.26 -15.56 -13.53
C LYS A 26 -1.50 -16.86 -12.75
N LYS A 27 -0.52 -17.34 -11.96
CA LYS A 27 -0.73 -18.50 -11.07
C LYS A 27 -1.66 -18.19 -9.89
N ILE A 28 -1.72 -16.92 -9.46
CA ILE A 28 -2.53 -16.49 -8.30
C ILE A 28 -3.93 -16.07 -8.77
N ILE A 29 -4.01 -15.37 -9.90
CA ILE A 29 -5.28 -14.80 -10.40
C ILE A 29 -6.05 -15.71 -11.37
N GLY A 30 -5.39 -16.74 -11.91
CA GLY A 30 -5.98 -17.69 -12.85
C GLY A 30 -6.36 -17.05 -14.19
N GLU A 31 -7.61 -17.25 -14.60
CA GLU A 31 -8.18 -16.75 -15.87
C GLU A 31 -8.54 -15.25 -15.83
N TYR A 32 -8.41 -14.59 -14.67
CA TYR A 32 -8.84 -13.21 -14.51
C TYR A 32 -7.87 -12.23 -15.17
N LYS A 33 -8.32 -11.51 -16.20
CA LYS A 33 -7.59 -10.38 -16.77
C LYS A 33 -7.76 -9.16 -15.87
N HIS A 34 -6.80 -8.95 -14.98
CA HIS A 34 -6.74 -7.71 -14.20
C HIS A 34 -6.61 -6.52 -15.16
N SER A 35 -7.55 -5.56 -15.09
CA SER A 35 -7.57 -4.39 -15.96
C SER A 35 -6.33 -3.52 -15.70
N ASN A 36 -5.57 -3.22 -16.75
CA ASN A 36 -4.38 -2.35 -16.66
C ASN A 36 -4.72 -0.97 -16.07
N PHE A 37 -5.96 -0.50 -16.22
CA PHE A 37 -6.41 0.75 -15.63
C PHE A 37 -6.42 0.69 -14.08
N LEU A 38 -7.00 -0.37 -13.51
CA LEU A 38 -7.03 -0.57 -12.06
C LEU A 38 -5.62 -0.81 -11.50
N TYR A 39 -4.75 -1.47 -12.26
CA TYR A 39 -3.36 -1.69 -11.86
C TYR A 39 -2.60 -0.37 -11.69
N ILE A 40 -2.73 0.54 -12.66
CA ILE A 40 -2.08 1.85 -12.64
C ILE A 40 -2.69 2.72 -11.54
N ALA A 41 -4.03 2.77 -11.43
CA ALA A 41 -4.71 3.49 -10.36
C ALA A 41 -4.31 2.99 -8.97
N GLY A 42 -4.20 1.68 -8.79
CA GLY A 42 -3.74 1.06 -7.55
C GLY A 42 -2.31 1.47 -7.19
N TRP A 43 -1.40 1.55 -8.17
CA TRP A 43 -0.05 2.04 -7.92
C TRP A 43 -0.02 3.51 -7.52
N ILE A 44 -0.84 4.37 -8.14
CA ILE A 44 -0.98 5.78 -7.76
C ILE A 44 -1.41 5.90 -6.29
N VAL A 45 -2.47 5.20 -5.89
CA VAL A 45 -2.96 5.21 -4.51
C VAL A 45 -1.91 4.66 -3.54
N THR A 46 -1.19 3.60 -3.93
CA THR A 46 -0.11 3.01 -3.13
C THR A 46 1.00 4.03 -2.84
N PHE A 47 1.47 4.77 -3.84
CA PHE A 47 2.48 5.81 -3.64
C PHE A 47 2.00 6.97 -2.79
N VAL A 48 0.78 7.46 -3.01
CA VAL A 48 0.17 8.54 -2.21
C VAL A 48 0.06 8.11 -0.74
N THR A 49 -0.48 6.92 -0.50
CA THR A 49 -0.68 6.41 0.87
C THR A 49 0.65 6.08 1.54
N ALA A 50 1.64 5.55 0.81
CA ALA A 50 2.98 5.32 1.34
C ALA A 50 3.65 6.63 1.77
N TYR A 51 3.53 7.69 0.95
CA TYR A 51 4.08 9.00 1.27
C TYR A 51 3.46 9.58 2.54
N ILE A 52 2.12 9.56 2.64
CA ILE A 52 1.38 10.02 3.82
C ILE A 52 1.76 9.17 5.04
N GLY A 53 1.86 7.84 4.89
CA GLY A 53 2.25 6.93 5.96
C GLY A 53 3.65 7.21 6.51
N ILE A 54 4.63 7.46 5.64
CA ILE A 54 6.00 7.81 6.03
C ILE A 54 6.05 9.16 6.74
N ILE A 55 5.33 10.17 6.24
CA ILE A 55 5.25 11.48 6.89
C ILE A 55 4.63 11.35 8.28
N SER A 56 3.53 10.60 8.38
CA SER A 56 2.83 10.39 9.64
C SER A 56 3.72 9.68 10.66
N LEU A 57 4.48 8.65 10.23
CA LEU A 57 5.46 7.97 11.07
C LEU A 57 6.60 8.91 11.51
N LYS A 58 7.20 9.68 10.59
CA LYS A 58 8.24 10.66 10.93
C LYS A 58 7.74 11.68 11.94
N ARG A 59 6.55 12.24 11.72
CA ARG A 59 5.95 13.22 12.62
C ARG A 59 5.71 12.66 14.02
N LEU A 60 5.31 11.40 14.11
CA LEU A 60 5.15 10.70 15.39
C LEU A 60 6.50 10.44 16.08
N LEU A 61 7.53 10.04 15.34
CA LEU A 61 8.87 9.85 15.87
C LEU A 61 9.58 11.15 16.28
N THR A 62 9.22 12.29 15.69
CA THR A 62 9.76 13.61 16.07
C THR A 62 9.05 14.20 17.30
N LEU A 63 7.83 13.75 17.60
CA LEU A 63 7.04 14.21 18.75
C LEU A 63 7.35 13.46 20.05
N PHE A 64 8.06 12.33 19.97
CA PHE A 64 8.55 11.54 21.10
C PHE A 64 10.06 11.68 21.22
#